data_AF-A0A8H5XUM8-F1
#
_entry.id   AF-A0A8H5XUM8-F1
#
_cell.length_a   1.000
_cell.length_b   1.000
_cell.length_c   1.000
_cell.angle_alpha   90.00
_cell.angle_beta   90.00
_cell.angle_gamma   90.00
#
_symmetry.space_group_name_H-M   'P 1'
#
loop_
_entity.id
_entity.type
_entity.pdbx_description
1 polymer ?
#
loop_
_entity_poly.entity_id
_entity_poly.type
_entity_poly.pdbx_seq_one_letter_code
_entity_poly.pdbx_strand_id
1 'polypeptide(L)'
;MPSDSRQQVTSIRLDTKTSAQLDIIWNHSIWKLINASKGTWPVATRNGNDDAAETFPTPVSDQSSNDTRDAQENGLVHEGGYTEEEADTDDDDEIEDWDCEDDENNYDDSGYYSDIDGITKEPHPEPFNRVMDEYAKTLFDEFLELLLQLCLTLCTETFMDGQPGSTLLVYFSGILGFSADCRNFLLARQFCPKLSAIIYIQRILLLERALPLRPYPFINIPQRQQMKQFESLNEIREKYMVLGSQSPLAELVSLRDFGRNVARIEPPSVLFHWSSDGETVSNGALRLTMREFRKLPDYFITRAEDLCDKLMFGVKADVDFLKIKDDLASSKSGYNFTKVPENGLDSAYLELLVQAYAAGKNGLAKDGLWHLHTVTSYLKQVVKIEEQLAGGLYTSCGQTPQVLELLSLKYENGPNTICRIHVWGGYVVYVIRHHKAKRLTNREFYVVRFLLIRLGRILYKYLVYIRKVADLLRREQTGYNHSGQQLSQTRLLFHSNGKAWPTSRLTDILTKATLEV
;
A
#
# COMPACT_ATOMS: atom_id res chain seq x y z
N MET A 1 -30.93 -35.40 -4.00
CA MET A 1 -31.95 -34.80 -3.10
C MET A 1 -32.88 -33.96 -3.96
N PRO A 2 -34.19 -34.26 -3.99
CA PRO A 2 -35.20 -33.41 -4.63
C PRO A 2 -35.17 -31.97 -4.06
N SER A 3 -35.57 -30.98 -4.86
CA SER A 3 -35.68 -29.55 -4.47
C SER A 3 -36.45 -29.36 -3.16
N ASP A 4 -37.54 -30.11 -3.00
CA ASP A 4 -38.49 -29.98 -1.90
C ASP A 4 -37.88 -30.49 -0.58
N SER A 5 -37.03 -31.51 -0.67
CA SER A 5 -36.29 -32.03 0.48
C SER A 5 -35.20 -31.05 0.94
N ARG A 6 -34.60 -30.28 0.02
CA ARG A 6 -33.59 -29.26 0.37
C ARG A 6 -34.22 -28.06 1.04
N GLN A 7 -35.36 -27.56 0.54
CA GLN A 7 -36.12 -26.47 1.17
C GLN A 7 -36.62 -26.84 2.56
N GLN A 8 -37.09 -28.08 2.76
CA GLN A 8 -37.51 -28.57 4.08
C GLN A 8 -36.36 -28.68 5.09
N VAL A 9 -35.13 -28.96 4.62
CA VAL A 9 -33.96 -29.12 5.50
C VAL A 9 -33.27 -27.79 5.77
N THR A 10 -33.18 -26.87 4.81
CA THR A 10 -32.52 -25.57 5.00
C THR A 10 -33.42 -24.51 5.61
N SER A 11 -34.75 -24.70 5.59
CA SER A 11 -35.76 -23.70 5.99
C SER A 11 -35.68 -22.36 5.25
N ILE A 12 -34.89 -22.28 4.16
CA ILE A 12 -34.76 -21.08 3.34
C ILE A 12 -35.93 -21.03 2.36
N ARG A 13 -36.81 -20.04 2.53
CA ARG A 13 -37.85 -19.71 1.56
C ARG A 13 -37.26 -18.70 0.58
N LEU A 14 -36.77 -19.18 -0.56
CA LEU A 14 -36.38 -18.29 -1.66
C LEU A 14 -37.62 -17.54 -2.16
N ASP A 15 -37.53 -16.23 -2.28
CA ASP A 15 -38.57 -15.47 -2.96
C ASP A 15 -38.74 -15.96 -4.40
N THR A 16 -39.98 -15.92 -4.88
CA THR A 16 -40.40 -16.31 -6.23
C THR A 16 -39.56 -15.62 -7.31
N LYS A 17 -39.21 -14.34 -7.11
CA LYS A 17 -38.37 -13.58 -8.03
C LYS A 17 -36.94 -14.12 -8.08
N THR A 18 -36.33 -14.37 -6.92
CA THR A 18 -34.98 -14.91 -6.82
C THR A 18 -34.89 -16.31 -7.42
N SER A 19 -35.87 -17.17 -7.16
CA SER A 19 -35.95 -18.51 -7.76
C SER A 19 -36.03 -18.44 -9.29
N ALA A 20 -36.90 -17.58 -9.83
CA ALA A 20 -37.04 -17.42 -11.28
C ALA A 20 -35.75 -16.92 -11.95
N GLN A 21 -35.06 -15.96 -11.33
CA GLN A 21 -33.77 -15.47 -11.84
C GLN A 21 -32.69 -16.55 -11.81
N LEU A 22 -32.62 -17.34 -10.73
CA LEU A 22 -31.71 -18.47 -10.62
C LEU A 22 -31.99 -19.52 -11.70
N ASP A 23 -33.25 -19.85 -11.95
CA ASP A 23 -33.64 -20.81 -12.98
C ASP A 23 -33.24 -20.34 -14.39
N ILE A 24 -33.37 -19.03 -14.68
CA ILE A 24 -32.91 -18.43 -15.95
C ILE A 24 -31.40 -18.57 -16.09
N ILE A 25 -30.63 -18.21 -15.06
CA ILE A 25 -29.16 -18.29 -15.06
C ILE A 25 -28.69 -19.74 -15.18
N TRP A 26 -29.32 -20.66 -14.45
CA TRP A 26 -28.96 -22.07 -14.43
C TRP A 26 -29.18 -22.75 -15.79
N ASN A 27 -30.28 -22.40 -16.46
CA ASN A 27 -30.63 -22.96 -17.76
C ASN A 27 -30.11 -22.14 -18.96
N HIS A 28 -29.28 -21.13 -18.71
CA HIS A 28 -28.79 -20.22 -19.74
C HIS A 28 -27.93 -20.95 -20.80
N SER A 29 -28.05 -20.53 -22.07
CA SER A 29 -27.38 -21.18 -23.20
C SER A 29 -25.85 -21.07 -23.17
N ILE A 30 -25.30 -20.11 -22.40
CA ILE A 30 -23.86 -19.89 -22.21
C ILE A 30 -23.13 -21.13 -21.71
N TRP A 31 -23.79 -21.97 -20.91
CA TRP A 31 -23.20 -23.20 -20.38
C TRP A 31 -22.80 -24.20 -21.47
N LYS A 32 -23.37 -24.09 -22.68
CA LYS A 32 -22.97 -24.90 -23.86
C LYS A 32 -21.65 -24.43 -24.47
N LEU A 33 -21.23 -23.20 -24.20
CA LEU A 33 -20.02 -22.58 -24.73
C LEU A 33 -18.85 -22.64 -23.75
N ILE A 34 -19.13 -22.89 -22.47
CA ILE A 34 -18.13 -22.96 -21.39
C ILE A 34 -17.78 -24.42 -21.13
N ASN A 35 -16.48 -24.74 -21.14
CA ASN A 35 -16.02 -26.03 -20.66
C ASN A 35 -15.85 -26.00 -19.13
N ALA A 36 -16.91 -26.36 -18.41
CA ALA A 36 -16.94 -26.37 -16.94
C ALA A 36 -15.84 -27.25 -16.30
N SER A 37 -15.31 -28.26 -17.03
CA SER A 37 -14.24 -29.13 -16.50
C SER A 37 -12.87 -28.46 -16.40
N LYS A 38 -12.65 -27.35 -17.12
CA LYS A 38 -11.38 -26.60 -17.10
C LYS A 38 -11.37 -25.42 -16.14
N GLY A 39 -12.52 -25.07 -15.55
CA GLY A 39 -12.65 -23.94 -14.61
C GLY A 39 -12.33 -22.56 -15.21
N THR A 40 -12.10 -22.47 -16.53
CA THR A 40 -11.67 -21.25 -17.21
C THR A 40 -12.88 -20.53 -17.82
N TRP A 41 -13.18 -19.34 -17.29
CA TRP A 41 -14.16 -18.42 -17.85
C TRP A 41 -13.58 -17.75 -19.12
N PRO A 42 -14.35 -17.55 -20.20
CA PRO A 42 -13.86 -16.85 -21.38
C PRO A 42 -13.46 -15.41 -21.02
N VAL A 43 -12.23 -15.01 -21.31
CA VAL A 43 -11.80 -13.61 -21.20
C VAL A 43 -12.35 -12.88 -22.42
N ALA A 44 -13.39 -12.09 -22.23
CA ALA A 44 -13.84 -11.17 -23.26
C ALA A 44 -12.77 -10.08 -23.42
N THR A 45 -12.03 -10.08 -24.53
CA THR A 45 -11.28 -8.90 -24.95
C THR A 45 -12.29 -7.81 -25.27
N ARG A 46 -12.50 -6.88 -24.33
CA ARG A 46 -13.15 -5.60 -24.66
C ARG A 46 -12.25 -4.89 -25.65
N ASN A 47 -12.69 -4.77 -26.90
CA ASN A 47 -12.02 -3.95 -27.90
C ASN A 47 -11.86 -2.52 -27.35
N GLY A 48 -10.64 -2.00 -27.40
CA GLY A 48 -10.22 -0.75 -26.76
C GLY A 48 -10.77 0.53 -27.38
N ASN A 49 -12.08 0.73 -27.30
CA ASN A 49 -12.73 2.01 -27.63
C ASN A 49 -13.47 2.67 -26.45
N ASP A 50 -13.50 2.03 -25.27
CA ASP A 50 -14.05 2.63 -24.04
C ASP A 50 -12.97 3.29 -23.14
N ASP A 51 -11.70 3.35 -23.60
CA ASP A 51 -10.61 4.11 -22.96
C ASP A 51 -10.69 5.62 -23.24
N ALA A 52 -11.84 6.13 -23.72
CA ALA A 52 -12.19 7.52 -23.52
C ALA A 52 -12.61 7.70 -22.06
N ALA A 53 -11.63 7.64 -21.15
CA ALA A 53 -11.71 8.43 -19.93
C ALA A 53 -11.97 9.87 -20.40
N GLU A 54 -13.22 10.32 -20.27
CA GLU A 54 -13.53 11.73 -20.33
C GLU A 54 -12.56 12.39 -19.35
N THR A 55 -11.65 13.17 -19.93
CA THR A 55 -10.66 13.91 -19.19
C THR A 55 -11.45 14.87 -18.32
N PHE A 56 -11.58 14.58 -17.02
CA PHE A 56 -12.11 15.54 -16.07
C PHE A 56 -11.29 16.82 -16.22
N PRO A 57 -11.91 17.99 -16.43
CA PRO A 57 -11.19 19.24 -16.33
C PRO A 57 -10.60 19.31 -14.93
N THR A 58 -9.28 19.42 -14.84
CA THR A 58 -8.58 19.85 -13.63
C THR A 58 -9.30 21.07 -13.04
N PRO A 59 -9.53 21.15 -11.71
CA PRO A 59 -10.02 22.39 -11.13
C PRO A 59 -8.97 23.45 -11.43
N VAL A 60 -9.38 24.44 -12.23
CA VAL A 60 -8.61 25.66 -12.43
C VAL A 60 -8.44 26.25 -11.04
N SER A 61 -7.19 26.46 -10.66
CA SER A 61 -6.83 27.21 -9.47
C SER A 61 -7.52 28.57 -9.56
N ASP A 62 -8.52 28.81 -8.71
CA ASP A 62 -9.12 30.12 -8.58
C ASP A 62 -8.03 31.10 -8.19
N GLN A 63 -7.68 31.95 -9.15
CA GLN A 63 -6.97 33.18 -8.92
C GLN A 63 -7.92 34.03 -8.07
N SER A 64 -7.63 34.14 -6.78
CA SER A 64 -8.30 35.11 -5.93
C SER A 64 -7.96 36.51 -6.45
N SER A 65 -8.88 37.09 -7.22
CA SER A 65 -8.94 38.51 -7.48
C SER A 65 -9.17 39.23 -6.16
N ASN A 66 -8.26 40.14 -5.84
CA ASN A 66 -8.44 41.17 -4.82
C ASN A 66 -9.79 41.85 -4.99
N ASP A 67 -10.59 41.87 -3.92
CA ASP A 67 -11.46 43.01 -3.66
C ASP A 67 -11.53 43.26 -2.14
N THR A 68 -10.86 44.34 -1.76
CA THR A 68 -10.99 45.11 -0.53
C THR A 68 -12.46 45.39 -0.18
N ARG A 69 -12.84 45.19 1.08
CA ARG A 69 -13.71 46.10 1.85
C ARG A 69 -13.66 45.81 3.35
N ASP A 70 -13.45 46.89 4.08
CA ASP A 70 -13.32 47.02 5.54
C ASP A 70 -14.52 46.50 6.34
N ALA A 71 -14.28 46.01 7.56
CA ALA A 71 -14.85 46.60 8.79
C ALA A 71 -14.34 45.90 10.08
N GLN A 72 -13.61 46.68 10.88
CA GLN A 72 -13.73 46.84 12.34
C GLN A 72 -13.43 45.66 13.29
N GLU A 73 -12.18 45.64 13.75
CA GLU A 73 -11.78 45.83 15.15
C GLU A 73 -12.86 45.71 16.25
N ASN A 74 -12.68 44.73 17.14
CA ASN A 74 -12.75 44.93 18.58
C ASN A 74 -11.98 43.79 19.28
N GLY A 75 -10.82 44.13 19.83
CA GLY A 75 -10.06 43.25 20.71
C GLY A 75 -10.64 43.23 22.12
N LEU A 76 -10.35 42.17 22.86
CA LEU A 76 -10.17 42.21 24.31
C LEU A 76 -9.18 41.11 24.70
N VAL A 77 -8.11 41.56 25.34
CA VAL A 77 -6.99 40.81 25.89
C VAL A 77 -7.40 40.21 27.24
N HIS A 78 -7.00 38.98 27.54
CA HIS A 78 -6.70 38.60 28.93
C HIS A 78 -5.48 37.68 29.00
N GLU A 79 -4.49 38.15 29.74
CA GLU A 79 -3.21 37.53 30.08
C GLU A 79 -3.35 36.75 31.41
N GLY A 80 -2.57 35.68 31.62
CA GLY A 80 -2.34 35.14 32.96
C GLY A 80 -1.87 33.67 33.07
N GLY A 81 -0.59 33.48 33.44
CA GLY A 81 -0.19 32.67 34.62
C GLY A 81 0.04 31.16 34.49
N TYR A 82 1.29 30.75 34.72
CA TYR A 82 1.80 29.38 34.89
C TYR A 82 1.22 28.61 36.11
N THR A 83 1.05 27.28 35.98
CA THR A 83 1.56 26.27 36.95
C THR A 83 1.47 24.84 36.39
N GLU A 84 2.52 24.04 36.64
CA GLU A 84 2.61 22.58 36.46
C GLU A 84 1.69 21.86 37.46
N GLU A 85 0.91 20.86 37.02
CA GLU A 85 0.58 19.68 37.82
C GLU A 85 0.39 18.47 36.89
N GLU A 86 1.03 17.37 37.28
CA GLU A 86 0.88 16.01 36.75
C GLU A 86 -0.57 15.54 36.90
N ALA A 87 -1.17 15.02 35.83
CA ALA A 87 -2.41 14.27 35.91
C ALA A 87 -2.36 13.12 34.90
N ASP A 88 -2.23 11.91 35.45
CA ASP A 88 -2.70 10.68 34.81
C ASP A 88 -4.18 10.86 34.45
N THR A 89 -4.49 10.84 33.16
CA THR A 89 -5.87 10.67 32.69
C THR A 89 -5.91 9.53 31.69
N ASP A 90 -6.44 8.41 32.16
CA ASP A 90 -7.21 7.47 31.36
C ASP A 90 -8.29 8.26 30.61
N ASP A 91 -8.07 8.57 29.33
CA ASP A 91 -9.12 9.11 28.47
C ASP A 91 -9.69 7.99 27.61
N ASP A 92 -10.81 7.45 28.10
CA ASP A 92 -11.90 6.92 27.32
C ASP A 92 -12.32 7.97 26.27
N ASP A 93 -12.21 7.65 24.98
CA ASP A 93 -12.94 8.37 23.93
C ASP A 93 -13.71 7.39 23.06
N GLU A 94 -14.96 7.23 23.48
CA GLU A 94 -16.11 6.75 22.73
C GLU A 94 -16.39 7.71 21.57
N ILE A 95 -16.03 7.34 20.34
CA ILE A 95 -16.45 8.07 19.13
C ILE A 95 -16.96 7.08 18.09
N GLU A 96 -18.24 7.25 17.74
CA GLU A 96 -18.97 6.53 16.70
C GLU A 96 -18.33 6.75 15.32
N ASP A 97 -17.75 5.69 14.77
CA ASP A 97 -17.06 5.67 13.49
C ASP A 97 -18.06 5.54 12.33
N TRP A 98 -18.58 6.68 11.88
CA TRP A 98 -19.26 6.84 10.60
C TRP A 98 -18.41 7.71 9.69
N ASP A 99 -17.40 7.10 9.04
CA ASP A 99 -17.04 7.32 7.63
C ASP A 99 -15.61 6.81 7.39
N CYS A 100 -15.48 5.50 7.19
CA CYS A 100 -14.29 4.92 6.58
C CYS A 100 -14.40 5.06 5.05
N GLU A 101 -13.89 6.19 4.52
CA GLU A 101 -13.40 6.21 3.14
C GLU A 101 -12.21 5.23 3.02
N ASP A 102 -12.33 4.29 2.09
CA ASP A 102 -11.35 3.28 1.72
C ASP A 102 -9.95 3.89 1.45
N ASP A 103 -9.02 3.70 2.39
CA ASP A 103 -7.59 3.67 2.06
C ASP A 103 -7.24 2.24 1.60
N GLU A 104 -7.55 1.96 0.33
CA GLU A 104 -7.28 0.69 -0.38
C GLU A 104 -5.78 0.34 -0.55
N ASN A 105 -4.87 0.90 0.24
CA ASN A 105 -3.42 0.65 0.09
C ASN A 105 -2.70 0.30 1.40
N ASN A 106 -3.39 -0.21 2.42
CA ASN A 106 -2.73 -0.62 3.67
C ASN A 106 -3.15 -1.99 4.20
N TYR A 107 -3.31 -2.96 3.29
CA TYR A 107 -3.24 -4.38 3.61
C TYR A 107 -1.79 -4.85 3.46
N ASP A 108 -0.95 -4.60 4.45
CA ASP A 108 0.17 -5.51 4.74
C ASP A 108 -0.39 -6.68 5.55
N ASP A 109 -1.18 -7.52 4.88
CA ASP A 109 -1.56 -8.85 5.38
C ASP A 109 -0.61 -9.87 4.74
N SER A 110 0.63 -9.86 5.21
CA SER A 110 1.62 -10.90 4.90
C SER A 110 1.59 -12.06 5.90
N GLY A 111 0.48 -12.27 6.64
CA GLY A 111 0.46 -13.19 7.78
C GLY A 111 -0.71 -14.15 7.93
N TYR A 112 -1.86 -14.00 7.23
CA TYR A 112 -3.05 -14.81 7.55
C TYR A 112 -3.75 -15.50 6.37
N TYR A 113 -3.00 -15.80 5.30
CA TYR A 113 -3.41 -16.75 4.25
C TYR A 113 -2.33 -17.82 4.02
N SER A 114 -1.93 -18.53 5.07
CA SER A 114 -1.47 -19.91 4.93
C SER A 114 -2.59 -20.80 5.43
N ASP A 115 -2.98 -21.81 4.66
CA ASP A 115 -4.02 -22.81 4.95
C ASP A 115 -5.41 -22.54 4.32
N ILE A 116 -5.42 -22.08 3.06
CA ILE A 116 -6.35 -22.67 2.09
C ILE A 116 -5.55 -23.71 1.30
N ASP A 117 -5.82 -24.96 1.61
CA ASP A 117 -5.29 -26.14 0.98
C ASP A 117 -5.45 -26.08 -0.57
N GLY A 118 -4.33 -26.32 -1.27
CA GLY A 118 -4.29 -27.04 -2.53
C GLY A 118 -5.12 -26.55 -3.72
N ILE A 119 -4.89 -25.34 -4.23
CA ILE A 119 -4.96 -25.12 -5.69
C ILE A 119 -3.51 -25.05 -6.18
N THR A 120 -3.05 -26.17 -6.73
CA THR A 120 -1.80 -26.27 -7.49
C THR A 120 -1.71 -25.09 -8.46
N LYS A 121 -0.70 -24.22 -8.26
CA LYS A 121 -0.28 -23.22 -9.24
C LYS A 121 0.25 -23.95 -10.47
N GLU A 122 -0.65 -24.34 -11.37
CA GLU A 122 -0.27 -24.69 -12.73
C GLU A 122 0.19 -23.42 -13.46
N PRO A 123 1.11 -23.54 -14.43
CA PRO A 123 1.65 -22.40 -15.17
C PRO A 123 0.52 -21.65 -15.87
N HIS A 124 0.58 -20.32 -15.84
CA HIS A 124 -0.27 -19.44 -16.64
C HIS A 124 -0.50 -20.01 -18.05
N PRO A 125 -1.74 -20.30 -18.45
CA PRO A 125 -2.01 -20.65 -19.83
C PRO A 125 -1.73 -19.42 -20.70
N GLU A 126 -0.98 -19.62 -21.78
CA GLU A 126 -0.80 -18.64 -22.84
C GLU A 126 -2.16 -18.05 -23.27
N PRO A 127 -2.21 -16.76 -23.69
CA PRO A 127 -3.44 -16.14 -24.15
C PRO A 127 -3.93 -16.86 -25.41
N PHE A 128 -4.89 -17.77 -25.24
CA PHE A 128 -5.69 -18.29 -26.33
C PHE A 128 -6.53 -17.13 -26.88
N ASN A 129 -6.00 -16.46 -27.89
CA ASN A 129 -6.71 -15.54 -28.78
C ASN A 129 -7.78 -16.32 -29.55
N ARG A 130 -8.86 -16.73 -28.89
CA ARG A 130 -10.08 -17.14 -29.55
C ARG A 130 -10.93 -15.88 -29.67
N VAL A 131 -10.95 -15.29 -30.86
CA VAL A 131 -11.94 -14.28 -31.23
C VAL A 131 -13.30 -14.88 -30.87
N MET A 132 -13.94 -14.34 -29.84
CA MET A 132 -15.32 -14.71 -29.52
C MET A 132 -16.17 -14.24 -30.68
N ASP A 133 -16.93 -15.18 -31.27
CA ASP A 133 -17.93 -14.86 -32.28
C ASP A 133 -18.91 -13.79 -31.74
N GLU A 134 -19.42 -12.92 -32.61
CA GLU A 134 -20.29 -11.80 -32.23
C GLU A 134 -21.54 -12.29 -31.49
N TYR A 135 -22.04 -13.47 -31.90
CA TYR A 135 -23.10 -14.19 -31.21
C TYR A 135 -22.71 -14.63 -29.79
N ALA A 136 -21.51 -15.17 -29.62
CA ALA A 136 -21.01 -15.64 -28.34
C ALA A 136 -20.72 -14.47 -27.37
N LYS A 137 -20.30 -13.32 -27.89
CA LYS A 137 -20.15 -12.08 -27.12
C LYS A 137 -21.50 -11.57 -26.62
N THR A 138 -22.51 -11.55 -27.47
CA THR A 138 -23.87 -11.11 -27.11
C THR A 138 -24.47 -11.98 -26.01
N LEU A 139 -24.37 -13.31 -26.12
CA LEU A 139 -24.82 -14.24 -25.09
C LEU A 139 -24.08 -14.08 -23.76
N PHE A 140 -22.81 -13.67 -23.82
CA PHE A 140 -21.99 -13.44 -22.64
C PHE A 140 -22.40 -12.15 -21.93
N ASP A 141 -22.60 -11.06 -22.68
CA ASP A 141 -23.11 -9.79 -22.15
C ASP A 141 -24.51 -9.98 -21.54
N GLU A 142 -25.41 -10.71 -22.21
CA GLU A 142 -26.74 -11.09 -21.68
C GLU A 142 -26.62 -11.81 -20.33
N PHE A 143 -25.77 -12.84 -20.25
CA PHE A 143 -25.58 -13.59 -19.02
C PHE A 143 -25.06 -12.72 -17.87
N LEU A 144 -24.08 -11.85 -18.13
CA LEU A 144 -23.54 -10.95 -17.12
C LEU A 144 -24.58 -9.95 -16.61
N GLU A 145 -25.45 -9.46 -17.49
CA GLU A 145 -26.55 -8.58 -17.09
C GLU A 145 -27.59 -9.31 -16.23
N LEU A 146 -27.97 -10.53 -16.61
CA LEU A 146 -28.86 -11.37 -15.79
C LEU A 146 -28.24 -11.69 -14.42
N LEU A 147 -26.94 -11.95 -14.37
CA LEU A 147 -26.21 -12.14 -13.12
C LEU A 147 -26.18 -10.87 -12.27
N LEU A 148 -25.93 -9.70 -12.87
CA LEU A 148 -26.02 -8.42 -12.19
C LEU A 148 -27.41 -8.21 -11.58
N GLN A 149 -28.47 -8.50 -12.33
CA GLN A 149 -29.86 -8.38 -11.86
C GLN A 149 -30.15 -9.30 -10.67
N LEU A 150 -29.62 -10.54 -10.68
CA LEU A 150 -29.70 -11.43 -9.53
C LEU A 150 -28.96 -10.84 -8.34
N CYS A 151 -27.70 -10.43 -8.51
CA CYS A 151 -26.90 -9.83 -7.44
C CYS A 151 -27.61 -8.63 -6.80
N LEU A 152 -28.18 -7.73 -7.61
CA LEU A 152 -28.96 -6.59 -7.14
C LEU A 152 -30.21 -7.00 -6.38
N THR A 153 -30.88 -8.06 -6.83
CA THR A 153 -32.06 -8.61 -6.14
C THR A 153 -31.67 -9.14 -4.76
N LEU A 154 -30.52 -9.81 -4.64
CA LEU A 154 -29.99 -10.26 -3.35
C LEU A 154 -29.56 -9.11 -2.43
N CYS A 155 -28.98 -8.04 -2.98
CA CYS A 155 -28.59 -6.84 -2.22
C CYS A 155 -29.79 -6.04 -1.68
N THR A 156 -30.96 -6.19 -2.31
CA THR A 156 -32.18 -5.40 -2.02
C THR A 156 -33.33 -6.25 -1.49
N GLU A 157 -33.04 -7.48 -1.05
CA GLU A 157 -34.01 -8.40 -0.49
C GLU A 157 -34.58 -7.85 0.83
N THR A 158 -35.90 -7.93 1.01
CA THR A 158 -36.58 -7.44 2.20
C THR A 158 -36.66 -8.52 3.27
N PHE A 159 -36.56 -8.13 4.54
CA PHE A 159 -36.69 -9.06 5.66
C PHE A 159 -38.11 -9.62 5.73
N MET A 160 -38.22 -10.93 5.91
CA MET A 160 -39.48 -11.60 6.21
C MET A 160 -39.68 -11.60 7.73
N ASP A 161 -40.83 -11.12 8.18
CA ASP A 161 -41.18 -11.01 9.61
C ASP A 161 -40.12 -10.25 10.45
N GLY A 162 -39.42 -9.31 9.82
CA GLY A 162 -38.36 -8.51 10.44
C GLY A 162 -37.08 -9.29 10.77
N GLN A 163 -36.92 -10.52 10.26
CA GLN A 163 -35.74 -11.35 10.52
C GLN A 163 -34.67 -11.14 9.44
N PRO A 164 -33.47 -10.62 9.77
CA PRO A 164 -32.44 -10.39 8.76
C PRO A 164 -31.96 -11.69 8.09
N GLY A 165 -31.88 -12.78 8.86
CA GLY A 165 -31.51 -14.11 8.40
C GLY A 165 -32.51 -14.76 7.44
N SER A 166 -33.65 -14.13 7.16
CA SER A 166 -34.55 -14.58 6.10
C SER A 166 -34.01 -14.29 4.70
N THR A 167 -33.09 -13.33 4.57
CA THR A 167 -32.49 -12.96 3.28
C THR A 167 -31.34 -13.89 2.95
N LEU A 168 -31.21 -14.25 1.67
CA LEU A 168 -30.23 -15.24 1.24
C LEU A 168 -28.79 -14.77 1.50
N LEU A 169 -28.52 -13.47 1.32
CA LEU A 169 -27.18 -12.92 1.47
C LEU A 169 -26.74 -12.88 2.95
N VAL A 170 -27.62 -12.47 3.86
CA VAL A 170 -27.33 -12.50 5.31
C VAL A 170 -27.21 -13.95 5.79
N TYR A 171 -28.10 -14.85 5.35
CA TYR A 171 -28.00 -16.27 5.66
C TYR A 171 -26.68 -16.87 5.19
N PHE A 172 -26.29 -16.61 3.94
CA PHE A 172 -25.02 -17.07 3.37
C PHE A 172 -23.81 -16.51 4.14
N SER A 173 -23.87 -15.26 4.59
CA SER A 173 -22.82 -14.70 5.43
C SER A 173 -22.62 -15.51 6.73
N GLY A 174 -23.68 -16.06 7.33
CA GLY A 174 -23.58 -16.95 8.48
C GLY A 174 -22.81 -18.24 8.19
N ILE A 175 -22.99 -18.81 6.98
CA ILE A 175 -22.24 -20.00 6.53
C ILE A 175 -20.74 -19.69 6.43
N LEU A 176 -20.38 -18.48 6.04
CA LEU A 176 -18.98 -18.05 5.98
C LEU A 176 -18.31 -17.93 7.35
N GLY A 177 -19.08 -17.97 8.42
CA GLY A 177 -18.61 -18.04 9.81
C GLY A 177 -18.16 -19.44 10.25
N PHE A 178 -18.24 -20.47 9.39
CA PHE A 178 -17.76 -21.82 9.71
C PHE A 178 -16.33 -22.07 9.17
N SER A 179 -15.59 -22.95 9.84
CA SER A 179 -14.36 -23.53 9.31
C SER A 179 -14.61 -24.34 8.04
N ALA A 180 -13.58 -24.57 7.22
CA ALA A 180 -13.71 -25.27 5.94
C ALA A 180 -14.22 -26.72 6.07
N ASP A 181 -13.96 -27.36 7.20
CA ASP A 181 -14.47 -28.69 7.56
C ASP A 181 -15.85 -28.66 8.26
N CYS A 182 -16.45 -27.47 8.41
CA CYS A 182 -17.70 -27.19 9.09
C CYS A 182 -17.76 -27.67 10.55
N ARG A 183 -16.61 -27.85 11.21
CA ARG A 183 -16.56 -28.34 12.60
C ARG A 183 -16.55 -27.24 13.66
N ASN A 184 -16.05 -26.06 13.32
CA ASN A 184 -15.87 -24.96 14.26
C ASN A 184 -16.44 -23.67 13.70
N PHE A 185 -16.83 -22.76 14.59
CA PHE A 185 -17.06 -21.36 14.24
C PHE A 185 -15.72 -20.63 14.13
N LEU A 186 -15.61 -19.76 13.14
CA LEU A 186 -14.48 -18.84 13.00
C LEU A 186 -14.50 -17.79 14.10
N LEU A 187 -13.32 -17.33 14.47
CA LEU A 187 -13.15 -16.18 15.36
C LEU A 187 -13.63 -14.90 14.67
N ALA A 188 -14.05 -13.91 15.43
CA ALA A 188 -14.51 -12.63 14.90
C ALA A 188 -13.44 -11.97 14.02
N ARG A 189 -12.15 -12.04 14.41
CA ARG A 189 -11.03 -11.56 13.58
C ARG A 189 -10.90 -12.25 12.20
N GLN A 190 -11.38 -13.50 12.08
CA GLN A 190 -11.37 -14.27 10.83
C GLN A 190 -12.67 -14.08 10.03
N PHE A 191 -13.77 -13.83 10.71
CA PHE A 191 -15.09 -13.66 10.10
C PHE A 191 -15.32 -12.24 9.55
N CYS A 192 -14.96 -11.20 10.30
CA CYS A 192 -15.14 -9.80 9.91
C CYS A 192 -14.54 -9.46 8.53
N PRO A 193 -13.34 -9.95 8.13
CA PRO A 193 -12.83 -9.75 6.77
C PRO A 193 -13.76 -10.28 5.68
N LYS A 194 -14.44 -11.43 5.90
CA LYS A 194 -15.40 -11.99 4.95
C LYS A 194 -16.63 -11.10 4.81
N LEU A 195 -17.13 -10.55 5.93
CA LEU A 195 -18.21 -9.57 5.90
C LEU A 195 -17.80 -8.29 5.16
N SER A 196 -16.60 -7.76 5.42
CA SER A 196 -16.07 -6.58 4.73
C SER A 196 -16.05 -6.74 3.20
N ALA A 197 -15.63 -7.91 2.70
CA ALA A 197 -15.63 -8.20 1.27
C ALA A 197 -17.06 -8.14 0.68
N ILE A 198 -18.05 -8.72 1.36
CA ILE A 198 -19.44 -8.71 0.89
C ILE A 198 -20.02 -7.28 0.94
N ILE A 199 -19.75 -6.53 2.00
CA ILE A 199 -20.16 -5.13 2.15
C ILE A 199 -19.60 -4.28 1.01
N TYR A 200 -18.31 -4.43 0.70
CA TYR A 200 -17.66 -3.71 -0.38
C TYR A 200 -18.31 -4.01 -1.74
N ILE A 201 -18.52 -5.29 -2.06
CA ILE A 201 -19.17 -5.70 -3.30
C ILE A 201 -20.60 -5.13 -3.39
N GLN A 202 -21.38 -5.21 -2.31
CA GLN A 202 -22.72 -4.62 -2.27
C GLN A 202 -22.71 -3.10 -2.52
N ARG A 203 -21.76 -2.37 -1.93
CA ARG A 203 -21.62 -0.92 -2.15
C ARG A 203 -21.39 -0.60 -3.63
N ILE A 204 -20.50 -1.35 -4.29
CA ILE A 204 -20.25 -1.18 -5.73
C ILE A 204 -21.49 -1.51 -6.55
N LEU A 205 -22.17 -2.63 -6.26
CA LEU A 205 -23.36 -3.04 -6.99
C LEU A 205 -24.51 -2.03 -6.84
N LEU A 206 -24.75 -1.54 -5.62
CA LEU A 206 -25.78 -0.55 -5.35
C LEU A 206 -25.43 0.82 -5.96
N LEU A 207 -24.15 1.20 -5.98
CA LEU A 207 -23.68 2.39 -6.66
C LEU A 207 -23.90 2.29 -8.18
N GLU A 208 -23.53 1.16 -8.79
CA GLU A 208 -23.77 0.91 -10.21
C GLU A 208 -25.27 0.86 -10.54
N ARG A 209 -26.10 0.39 -9.60
CA ARG A 209 -27.57 0.44 -9.74
C ARG A 209 -28.11 1.86 -9.69
N ALA A 210 -27.56 2.70 -8.82
CA ALA A 210 -27.99 4.08 -8.66
C ALA A 210 -27.51 4.98 -9.81
N LEU A 211 -26.27 4.78 -10.25
CA LEU A 211 -25.60 5.58 -11.27
C LEU A 211 -24.90 4.69 -12.31
N PRO A 212 -25.64 3.95 -13.16
CA PRO A 212 -25.07 3.03 -14.14
C PRO A 212 -24.10 3.75 -15.08
N LEU A 213 -22.86 3.30 -15.15
CA LEU A 213 -21.85 3.93 -16.02
C LEU A 213 -22.22 3.76 -17.50
N ARG A 214 -22.83 2.61 -17.83
CA ARG A 214 -23.28 2.22 -19.17
C ARG A 214 -24.70 1.65 -19.11
N PRO A 215 -25.45 1.63 -20.23
CA PRO A 215 -26.75 0.99 -20.25
C PRO A 215 -26.60 -0.54 -20.16
N TYR A 216 -27.62 -1.19 -19.60
CA TYR A 216 -27.78 -2.65 -19.54
C TYR A 216 -29.08 -3.05 -20.26
N PRO A 217 -29.04 -3.30 -21.59
CA PRO A 217 -30.24 -3.50 -22.40
C PRO A 217 -31.05 -4.75 -22.06
N PHE A 218 -30.42 -5.85 -21.64
CA PHE A 218 -31.10 -7.12 -21.37
C PHE A 218 -31.94 -7.05 -20.09
N ILE A 219 -31.55 -6.19 -19.15
CA ILE A 219 -32.27 -5.96 -17.88
C ILE A 219 -32.94 -4.59 -17.81
N ASN A 220 -32.95 -3.85 -18.92
CA ASN A 220 -33.60 -2.55 -19.09
C ASN A 220 -33.17 -1.50 -18.05
N ILE A 221 -31.88 -1.44 -17.71
CA ILE A 221 -31.33 -0.38 -16.87
C ILE A 221 -30.69 0.68 -17.78
N PRO A 222 -31.19 1.92 -17.81
CA PRO A 222 -30.61 2.98 -18.61
C PRO A 222 -29.28 3.47 -18.01
N GLN A 223 -28.44 4.06 -18.85
CA GLN A 223 -27.24 4.77 -18.38
C GLN A 223 -27.63 5.96 -17.47
N ARG A 224 -26.76 6.28 -16.50
CA ARG A 224 -26.94 7.44 -15.62
C ARG A 224 -27.16 8.73 -16.42
N GLN A 225 -28.10 9.54 -15.95
CA GLN A 225 -28.33 10.88 -16.49
C GLN A 225 -27.20 11.83 -16.03
N GLN A 226 -26.90 12.86 -16.82
CA GLN A 226 -25.92 13.89 -16.41
C GLN A 226 -26.47 14.80 -15.30
N MET A 227 -27.79 14.99 -15.26
CA MET A 227 -28.48 15.77 -14.24
C MET A 227 -29.10 14.83 -13.19
N LYS A 228 -29.33 15.35 -11.98
CA LYS A 228 -30.00 14.66 -10.86
C LYS A 228 -29.32 13.37 -10.37
N GLN A 229 -28.00 13.31 -10.49
CA GLN A 229 -27.22 12.15 -10.04
C GLN A 229 -27.29 11.97 -8.52
N PHE A 230 -27.30 13.07 -7.78
CA PHE A 230 -27.41 13.04 -6.33
C PHE A 230 -28.76 12.49 -5.86
N GLU A 231 -29.85 12.90 -6.49
CA GLU A 231 -31.19 12.42 -6.22
C GLU A 231 -31.31 10.92 -6.54
N SER A 232 -30.79 10.49 -7.70
CA SER A 232 -30.76 9.07 -8.09
C SER A 232 -29.96 8.21 -7.11
N LEU A 233 -28.84 8.75 -6.60
CA LEU A 233 -28.05 8.11 -5.55
C LEU A 233 -28.81 8.02 -4.23
N ASN A 234 -29.47 9.09 -3.80
CA ASN A 234 -30.19 9.12 -2.54
C ASN A 234 -31.36 8.15 -2.50
N GLU A 235 -32.09 7.95 -3.62
CA GLU A 235 -33.18 6.98 -3.70
C GLU A 235 -32.74 5.56 -3.31
N ILE A 236 -31.51 5.17 -3.71
CA ILE A 236 -30.93 3.87 -3.36
C ILE A 236 -30.28 3.92 -1.97
N ARG A 237 -29.52 4.98 -1.68
CA ARG A 237 -28.76 5.14 -0.44
C ARG A 237 -29.69 5.12 0.78
N GLU A 238 -30.71 5.97 0.80
CA GLU A 238 -31.64 6.10 1.93
C GLU A 238 -32.39 4.80 2.21
N LYS A 239 -32.69 4.04 1.16
CA LYS A 239 -33.46 2.81 1.27
C LYS A 239 -32.65 1.59 1.69
N TYR A 240 -31.39 1.48 1.23
CA TYR A 240 -30.61 0.23 1.37
C TYR A 240 -29.20 0.41 1.94
N MET A 241 -28.66 1.62 2.05
CA MET A 241 -27.26 1.83 2.44
C MET A 241 -27.07 2.54 3.78
N VAL A 242 -28.15 3.08 4.37
CA VAL A 242 -28.13 3.72 5.70
C VAL A 242 -28.26 2.66 6.80
N LEU A 243 -27.53 2.81 7.92
CA LEU A 243 -27.70 1.88 9.05
C LEU A 243 -29.11 1.96 9.61
N GLY A 244 -29.62 0.81 10.04
CA GLY A 244 -31.02 0.67 10.45
C GLY A 244 -32.00 0.53 9.27
N SER A 245 -31.57 0.71 8.01
CA SER A 245 -32.36 0.20 6.89
C SER A 245 -32.51 -1.31 7.06
N GLN A 246 -33.72 -1.85 6.90
CA GLN A 246 -33.97 -3.30 6.96
C GLN A 246 -33.49 -3.97 5.67
N SER A 247 -32.18 -3.84 5.39
CA SER A 247 -31.51 -4.29 4.18
C SER A 247 -30.33 -5.21 4.52
N PRO A 248 -29.95 -6.13 3.62
CA PRO A 248 -28.79 -6.99 3.80
C PRO A 248 -27.49 -6.21 4.06
N LEU A 249 -27.29 -5.08 3.38
CA LEU A 249 -26.09 -4.26 3.55
C LEU A 249 -26.01 -3.70 4.98
N ALA A 250 -27.09 -3.10 5.49
CA ALA A 250 -27.09 -2.51 6.83
C ALA A 250 -26.92 -3.58 7.92
N GLU A 251 -27.54 -4.75 7.78
CA GLU A 251 -27.36 -5.88 8.70
C GLU A 251 -25.90 -6.36 8.71
N LEU A 252 -25.30 -6.56 7.53
CA LEU A 252 -23.92 -7.04 7.44
C LEU A 252 -22.92 -6.04 8.03
N VAL A 253 -23.18 -4.73 7.87
CA VAL A 253 -22.39 -3.69 8.56
C VAL A 253 -22.55 -3.80 10.07
N SER A 254 -23.78 -3.92 10.58
CA SER A 254 -24.04 -4.08 12.02
C SER A 254 -23.34 -5.33 12.59
N LEU A 255 -23.44 -6.47 11.91
CA LEU A 255 -22.76 -7.72 12.29
C LEU A 255 -21.24 -7.57 12.29
N ARG A 256 -20.67 -6.89 11.28
CA ARG A 256 -19.22 -6.65 11.22
C ARG A 256 -18.77 -5.74 12.35
N ASP A 257 -19.52 -4.69 12.66
CA ASP A 257 -19.14 -3.72 13.69
C ASP A 257 -19.26 -4.34 15.10
N PHE A 258 -20.30 -5.16 15.33
CA PHE A 258 -20.36 -6.03 16.51
C PHE A 258 -19.16 -6.98 16.57
N GLY A 259 -18.83 -7.66 15.46
CA GLY A 259 -17.69 -8.57 15.38
C GLY A 259 -16.35 -7.87 15.61
N ARG A 260 -16.18 -6.60 15.20
CA ARG A 260 -14.99 -5.80 15.49
C ARG A 260 -14.84 -5.54 16.99
N ASN A 261 -15.93 -5.27 17.70
CA ASN A 261 -15.91 -5.12 19.16
C ASN A 261 -15.54 -6.44 19.85
N VAL A 262 -16.11 -7.55 19.40
CA VAL A 262 -15.74 -8.89 19.91
C VAL A 262 -14.27 -9.19 19.63
N ALA A 263 -13.77 -8.89 18.43
CA ALA A 263 -12.38 -9.14 18.05
C ALA A 263 -11.35 -8.41 18.94
N ARG A 264 -11.73 -7.30 19.59
CA ARG A 264 -10.86 -6.57 20.54
C ARG A 264 -10.66 -7.33 21.86
N ILE A 265 -11.65 -8.09 22.29
CA ILE A 265 -11.61 -8.88 23.54
C ILE A 265 -11.31 -10.37 23.30
N GLU A 266 -11.34 -10.82 22.06
CA GLU A 266 -10.88 -12.17 21.71
C GLU A 266 -9.41 -12.33 22.09
N PRO A 267 -9.04 -13.41 22.79
CA PRO A 267 -7.64 -13.65 23.12
C PRO A 267 -6.83 -13.64 21.81
N PRO A 268 -5.69 -12.94 21.76
CA PRO A 268 -4.86 -12.94 20.56
C PRO A 268 -4.57 -14.39 20.18
N SER A 269 -4.56 -14.69 18.88
CA SER A 269 -3.94 -15.95 18.48
C SER A 269 -2.52 -15.86 19.04
N VAL A 270 -2.14 -16.79 19.92
CA VAL A 270 -0.75 -16.89 20.36
C VAL A 270 0.02 -17.37 19.14
N LEU A 271 0.38 -16.43 18.28
CA LEU A 271 1.06 -16.68 17.01
C LEU A 271 2.49 -17.08 17.28
N PHE A 272 3.07 -16.57 18.36
CA PHE A 272 4.48 -16.77 18.68
C PHE A 272 4.67 -17.27 20.10
N HIS A 273 5.42 -18.35 20.24
CA HIS A 273 5.89 -18.87 21.52
C HIS A 273 7.36 -18.52 21.67
N TRP A 274 7.69 -17.85 22.77
CA TRP A 274 9.07 -17.61 23.17
C TRP A 274 9.57 -18.76 24.03
N SER A 275 10.82 -19.20 23.81
CA SER A 275 11.51 -20.08 24.75
C SER A 275 11.72 -19.38 26.10
N SER A 276 11.86 -20.15 27.18
CA SER A 276 12.02 -19.59 28.53
C SER A 276 13.26 -18.71 28.72
N ASP A 277 14.27 -18.88 27.86
CA ASP A 277 15.49 -18.08 27.82
C ASP A 277 15.38 -16.82 26.95
N GLY A 278 14.26 -16.64 26.23
CA GLY A 278 14.06 -15.52 25.31
C GLY A 278 14.87 -15.59 24.02
N GLU A 279 15.54 -16.71 23.72
CA GLU A 279 16.45 -16.81 22.56
C GLU A 279 15.79 -17.39 21.31
N THR A 280 14.60 -18.00 21.40
CA THR A 280 13.90 -18.62 20.27
C THR A 280 12.45 -18.19 20.20
N VAL A 281 12.03 -17.76 19.02
CA VAL A 281 10.63 -17.49 18.66
C VAL A 281 10.11 -18.63 17.79
N SER A 282 8.89 -19.10 18.05
CA SER A 282 8.28 -20.17 17.24
C SER A 282 6.81 -19.93 16.92
N ASN A 283 6.42 -20.21 15.68
CA ASN A 283 5.04 -20.16 15.19
C ASN A 283 4.76 -21.46 14.40
N GLY A 284 4.00 -22.38 14.99
CA GLY A 284 3.78 -23.71 14.41
C GLY A 284 5.10 -24.44 14.17
N ALA A 285 5.40 -24.75 12.90
CA ALA A 285 6.65 -25.39 12.49
C ALA A 285 7.83 -24.42 12.38
N LEU A 286 7.58 -23.10 12.27
CA LEU A 286 8.63 -22.10 12.17
C LEU A 286 9.31 -21.92 13.51
N ARG A 287 10.64 -22.01 13.53
CA ARG A 287 11.49 -21.70 14.69
C ARG A 287 12.61 -20.79 14.23
N LEU A 288 12.81 -19.68 14.94
CA LEU A 288 13.84 -18.70 14.64
C LEU A 288 14.57 -18.33 15.93
N THR A 289 15.88 -18.54 15.95
CA THR A 289 16.72 -18.10 17.07
C THR A 289 17.11 -16.63 16.91
N MET A 290 17.34 -15.93 18.02
CA MET A 290 17.87 -14.56 18.00
C MET A 290 19.26 -14.50 17.34
N ARG A 291 20.02 -15.61 17.34
CA ARG A 291 21.28 -15.72 16.58
C ARG A 291 21.02 -15.65 15.07
N GLU A 292 20.02 -16.37 14.58
CA GLU A 292 19.65 -16.37 13.16
C GLU A 292 19.01 -15.04 12.75
N PHE A 293 18.13 -14.48 13.59
CA PHE A 293 17.50 -13.19 13.34
C PHE A 293 18.53 -12.08 13.08
N ARG A 294 19.62 -12.05 13.87
CA ARG A 294 20.70 -11.05 13.74
C ARG A 294 21.53 -11.19 12.45
N LYS A 295 21.49 -12.35 11.77
CA LYS A 295 22.27 -12.55 10.55
C LYS A 295 21.76 -11.70 9.38
N LEU A 296 20.45 -11.45 9.28
CA LEU A 296 19.90 -10.71 8.14
C LEU A 296 20.30 -9.22 8.14
N PRO A 297 20.19 -8.48 9.27
CA PRO A 297 20.78 -7.15 9.37
C PRO A 297 22.30 -7.15 9.11
N ASP A 298 23.03 -8.11 9.69
CA ASP A 298 24.48 -8.20 9.52
C ASP A 298 24.88 -8.49 8.07
N TYR A 299 24.11 -9.30 7.34
CA TYR A 299 24.28 -9.54 5.91
C TYR A 299 24.24 -8.24 5.11
N PHE A 300 23.18 -7.44 5.29
CA PHE A 300 23.06 -6.16 4.57
C PHE A 300 24.19 -5.20 4.92
N ILE A 301 24.52 -5.08 6.21
CA ILE A 301 25.57 -4.18 6.67
C ILE A 301 26.94 -4.60 6.11
N THR A 302 27.30 -5.88 6.24
CA THR A 302 28.60 -6.40 5.77
C THR A 302 28.73 -6.29 4.25
N ARG A 303 27.69 -6.61 3.49
CA ARG A 303 27.68 -6.41 2.03
C ARG A 303 27.80 -4.94 1.65
N ALA A 304 27.16 -4.04 2.41
CA ALA A 304 27.25 -2.61 2.19
C ALA A 304 28.65 -2.07 2.51
N GLU A 305 29.33 -2.57 3.54
CA GLU A 305 30.72 -2.24 3.86
C GLU A 305 31.67 -2.64 2.73
N ASP A 306 31.58 -3.89 2.25
CA ASP A 306 32.39 -4.39 1.13
C ASP A 306 32.23 -3.55 -0.14
N LEU A 307 30.99 -3.14 -0.44
CA LEU A 307 30.70 -2.27 -1.58
C LEU A 307 31.19 -0.85 -1.34
N CYS A 308 31.01 -0.32 -0.13
CA CYS A 308 31.46 1.02 0.24
C CYS A 308 32.97 1.15 0.08
N ASP A 309 33.75 0.19 0.60
CA ASP A 309 35.20 0.21 0.54
C ASP A 309 35.71 0.16 -0.91
N LYS A 310 35.06 -0.63 -1.78
CA LYS A 310 35.34 -0.67 -3.22
C LYS A 310 35.01 0.66 -3.90
N LEU A 311 33.85 1.24 -3.60
CA LEU A 311 33.37 2.47 -4.22
C LEU A 311 34.15 3.71 -3.75
N MET A 312 34.80 3.65 -2.59
CA MET A 312 35.58 4.76 -2.03
C MET A 312 37.01 4.86 -2.58
N PHE A 313 37.48 3.94 -3.43
CA PHE A 313 38.84 3.97 -4.01
C PHE A 313 39.96 4.21 -2.97
N GLY A 314 39.80 3.70 -1.75
CA GLY A 314 40.76 3.88 -0.66
C GLY A 314 40.72 5.24 0.07
N VAL A 315 39.80 6.14 -0.28
CA VAL A 315 39.55 7.38 0.49
C VAL A 315 39.17 7.02 1.92
N LYS A 316 39.94 7.54 2.88
CA LYS A 316 39.68 7.35 4.31
C LYS A 316 38.80 8.48 4.83
N ALA A 317 37.52 8.18 5.02
CA ALA A 317 36.56 9.07 5.67
C ALA A 317 36.23 8.54 7.08
N ASP A 318 37.14 8.74 8.03
CA ASP A 318 36.85 8.51 9.44
C ASP A 318 36.14 9.73 10.00
N VAL A 319 34.92 9.55 10.51
CA VAL A 319 34.05 10.63 10.95
C VAL A 319 33.61 10.39 12.38
N ASP A 320 33.80 11.43 13.20
CA ASP A 320 33.20 11.54 14.52
C ASP A 320 31.85 12.23 14.37
N PHE A 321 30.77 11.46 14.41
CA PHE A 321 29.41 11.97 14.25
C PHE A 321 29.00 12.98 15.32
N LEU A 322 29.67 13.01 16.48
CA LEU A 322 29.42 14.03 17.51
C LEU A 322 29.84 15.44 17.06
N LYS A 323 30.73 15.54 16.07
CA LYS A 323 31.22 16.81 15.52
C LYS A 323 30.43 17.29 14.31
N ILE A 324 29.59 16.44 13.73
CA ILE A 324 28.76 16.82 12.58
C ILE A 324 27.61 17.68 13.08
N LYS A 325 27.50 18.89 12.54
CA LYS A 325 26.39 19.80 12.78
C LYS A 325 25.24 19.50 11.82
N ASP A 326 24.03 19.45 12.36
CA ASP A 326 22.80 19.30 11.59
C ASP A 326 21.70 20.16 12.23
N ASP A 327 20.79 20.66 11.41
CA ASP A 327 19.64 21.48 11.80
C ASP A 327 18.37 20.84 11.24
N LEU A 328 17.69 20.09 12.11
CA LEU A 328 16.45 19.40 11.80
C LEU A 328 15.28 20.37 11.55
N ALA A 329 15.38 21.63 11.99
CA ALA A 329 14.33 22.64 11.83
C ALA A 329 14.45 23.42 10.51
N SER A 330 15.56 23.28 9.79
CA SER A 330 15.76 23.96 8.51
C SER A 330 14.70 23.55 7.49
N SER A 331 14.01 24.53 6.93
CA SER A 331 13.07 24.39 5.81
C SER A 331 13.66 24.84 4.47
N LYS A 332 14.95 25.22 4.45
CA LYS A 332 15.61 25.75 3.24
C LYS A 332 15.68 24.67 2.17
N SER A 333 15.14 24.95 0.98
CA SER A 333 15.28 24.07 -0.18
C SER A 333 16.76 23.86 -0.52
N GLY A 334 17.16 22.61 -0.77
CA GLY A 334 18.56 22.24 -0.99
C GLY A 334 19.32 21.85 0.28
N TYR A 335 18.70 21.96 1.46
CA TYR A 335 19.37 21.69 2.73
C TYR A 335 19.49 20.19 3.06
N ASN A 336 20.68 19.81 3.52
CA ASN A 336 20.97 18.64 4.34
C ASN A 336 22.28 18.90 5.10
N PHE A 337 22.66 18.02 6.03
CA PHE A 337 23.88 18.18 6.82
C PHE A 337 25.17 18.33 5.99
N THR A 338 25.21 17.81 4.74
CA THR A 338 26.38 17.94 3.85
C THR A 338 26.57 19.37 3.32
N LYS A 339 25.53 20.20 3.39
CA LYS A 339 25.52 21.60 2.96
C LYS A 339 25.79 22.60 4.08
N VAL A 340 25.96 22.13 5.32
CA VAL A 340 26.34 22.96 6.46
C VAL A 340 27.84 23.33 6.31
N PRO A 341 28.19 24.63 6.16
CA PRO A 341 29.56 25.05 5.87
C PRO A 341 30.58 24.58 6.90
N GLU A 342 30.22 24.55 8.17
CA GLU A 342 31.08 24.14 9.28
C GLU A 342 31.49 22.66 9.21
N ASN A 343 30.72 21.83 8.50
CA ASN A 343 31.07 20.42 8.31
C ASN A 343 32.13 20.24 7.21
N GLY A 344 32.31 21.21 6.31
CA GLY A 344 33.30 21.12 5.22
C GLY A 344 33.05 20.00 4.20
N LEU A 345 31.82 19.49 4.10
CA LEU A 345 31.51 18.27 3.34
C LEU A 345 31.04 18.51 1.90
N ASP A 346 30.78 19.76 1.51
CA ASP A 346 30.14 19.99 0.21
C ASP A 346 31.01 19.54 -0.97
N SER A 347 32.31 19.78 -0.85
CA SER A 347 33.33 19.45 -1.86
C SER A 347 34.09 18.14 -1.57
N ALA A 348 33.76 17.42 -0.50
CA ALA A 348 34.50 16.23 -0.07
C ALA A 348 34.55 15.12 -1.14
N TYR A 349 33.48 14.98 -1.94
CA TYR A 349 33.43 14.02 -3.05
C TYR A 349 34.51 14.25 -4.13
N LEU A 350 35.11 15.44 -4.22
CA LEU A 350 36.20 15.72 -5.16
C LEU A 350 37.45 14.88 -4.83
N GLU A 351 37.70 14.58 -3.56
CA GLU A 351 38.78 13.68 -3.16
C GLU A 351 38.57 12.26 -3.72
N LEU A 352 37.32 11.78 -3.68
CA LEU A 352 36.96 10.50 -4.28
C LEU A 352 37.17 10.50 -5.80
N LEU A 353 36.82 11.59 -6.49
CA LEU A 353 37.10 11.71 -7.93
C LEU A 353 38.59 11.66 -8.24
N VAL A 354 39.43 12.35 -7.45
CA VAL A 354 40.88 12.34 -7.62
C VAL A 354 41.45 10.95 -7.40
N GLN A 355 41.05 10.24 -6.35
CA GLN A 355 41.50 8.86 -6.11
C GLN A 355 41.02 7.89 -7.18
N ALA A 356 39.76 8.03 -7.62
CA ALA A 356 39.21 7.24 -8.71
C ALA A 356 39.94 7.47 -10.04
N TYR A 357 40.50 8.67 -10.27
CA TYR A 357 41.37 8.96 -11.41
C TYR A 357 42.78 8.37 -11.22
N ALA A 358 43.35 8.49 -10.01
CA ALA A 358 44.69 8.01 -9.68
C ALA A 358 44.81 6.47 -9.61
N ALA A 359 43.70 5.74 -9.54
CA ALA A 359 43.64 4.28 -9.41
C ALA A 359 44.15 3.47 -10.63
N GLY A 360 44.77 4.12 -11.62
CA GLY A 360 45.47 3.47 -12.74
C GLY A 360 44.54 2.60 -13.58
N LYS A 361 44.88 1.32 -13.76
CA LYS A 361 44.08 0.36 -14.56
C LYS A 361 42.66 0.17 -14.04
N ASN A 362 42.42 0.40 -12.76
CA ASN A 362 41.11 0.27 -12.13
C ASN A 362 40.39 1.62 -11.99
N GLY A 363 40.98 2.71 -12.49
CA GLY A 363 40.43 4.05 -12.39
C GLY A 363 39.24 4.30 -13.32
N LEU A 364 38.46 5.33 -12.98
CA LEU A 364 37.27 5.72 -13.74
C LEU A 364 37.60 6.51 -15.01
N ALA A 365 38.76 7.15 -15.05
CA ALA A 365 39.21 7.97 -16.18
C ALA A 365 40.73 7.90 -16.33
N LYS A 366 41.20 8.18 -17.55
CA LYS A 366 42.62 8.29 -17.88
C LYS A 366 42.79 9.33 -18.99
N ASP A 367 43.86 10.11 -18.94
CA ASP A 367 44.21 11.11 -19.97
C ASP A 367 43.06 12.12 -20.26
N GLY A 368 42.25 12.40 -19.24
CA GLY A 368 41.10 13.31 -19.34
C GLY A 368 39.82 12.69 -19.92
N LEU A 369 39.81 11.39 -20.21
CA LEU A 369 38.66 10.67 -20.78
C LEU A 369 38.11 9.62 -19.82
N TRP A 370 36.77 9.54 -19.74
CA TRP A 370 36.08 8.51 -18.95
C TRP A 370 36.22 7.12 -19.57
N HIS A 371 36.53 6.12 -18.74
CA HIS A 371 36.47 4.71 -19.13
C HIS A 371 35.03 4.19 -19.00
N LEU A 372 34.25 4.28 -20.07
CA LEU A 372 32.82 3.97 -20.09
C LEU A 372 32.45 2.62 -19.45
N HIS A 373 33.24 1.57 -19.70
CA HIS A 373 33.01 0.25 -19.09
C HIS A 373 33.19 0.28 -17.57
N THR A 374 34.26 0.90 -17.07
CA THR A 374 34.53 1.03 -15.63
C THR A 374 33.51 1.92 -14.96
N VAL A 375 33.12 3.03 -15.59
CA VAL A 375 32.05 3.92 -15.10
C VAL A 375 30.72 3.18 -15.00
N THR A 376 30.35 2.40 -16.03
CA THR A 376 29.12 1.59 -16.01
C THR A 376 29.18 0.53 -14.91
N SER A 377 30.33 -0.11 -14.70
CA SER A 377 30.55 -1.06 -13.60
C SER A 377 30.43 -0.40 -12.23
N TYR A 378 31.00 0.80 -12.06
CA TYR A 378 30.89 1.61 -10.84
C TYR A 378 29.42 1.95 -10.55
N LEU A 379 28.68 2.47 -11.52
CA LEU A 379 27.26 2.80 -11.36
C LEU A 379 26.40 1.57 -11.02
N LYS A 380 26.71 0.40 -11.59
CA LYS A 380 26.06 -0.87 -11.20
C LYS A 380 26.35 -1.24 -9.73
N GLN A 381 27.56 -1.00 -9.25
CA GLN A 381 27.91 -1.21 -7.84
C GLN A 381 27.24 -0.18 -6.92
N VAL A 382 27.03 1.06 -7.39
CA VAL A 382 26.25 2.08 -6.67
C VAL A 382 24.80 1.63 -6.48
N VAL A 383 24.17 1.05 -7.52
CA VAL A 383 22.82 0.49 -7.35
C VAL A 383 22.82 -0.65 -6.31
N LYS A 384 23.85 -1.51 -6.31
CA LYS A 384 23.95 -2.58 -5.31
C LYS A 384 24.10 -2.05 -3.89
N ILE A 385 24.89 -1.00 -3.65
CA ILE A 385 25.02 -0.43 -2.29
C ILE A 385 23.71 0.25 -1.87
N GLU A 386 22.96 0.86 -2.78
CA GLU A 386 21.61 1.38 -2.52
C GLU A 386 20.66 0.25 -2.09
N GLU A 387 20.73 -0.93 -2.72
CA GLU A 387 19.95 -2.11 -2.33
C GLU A 387 20.34 -2.61 -0.92
N GLN A 388 21.64 -2.65 -0.60
CA GLN A 388 22.09 -3.05 0.74
C GLN A 388 21.71 -2.01 1.81
N LEU A 389 21.78 -0.72 1.49
CA LEU A 389 21.33 0.35 2.38
C LEU A 389 19.83 0.25 2.64
N ALA A 390 19.01 -0.01 1.61
CA ALA A 390 17.57 -0.20 1.78
C ALA A 390 17.24 -1.37 2.71
N GLY A 391 17.87 -2.54 2.49
CA GLY A 391 17.72 -3.70 3.37
C GLY A 391 18.22 -3.44 4.79
N GLY A 392 19.37 -2.77 4.94
CA GLY A 392 19.93 -2.40 6.24
C GLY A 392 19.05 -1.42 7.02
N LEU A 393 18.56 -0.36 6.37
CA LEU A 393 17.63 0.61 6.97
C LEU A 393 16.33 -0.07 7.40
N TYR A 394 15.81 -1.01 6.60
CA TYR A 394 14.60 -1.76 6.93
C TYR A 394 14.79 -2.69 8.13
N THR A 395 15.91 -3.42 8.20
CA THR A 395 16.08 -4.54 9.15
C THR A 395 16.83 -4.21 10.44
N SER A 396 17.63 -3.13 10.47
CA SER A 396 18.57 -2.87 11.58
C SER A 396 18.18 -1.72 12.53
N CYS A 397 17.04 -1.08 12.31
CA CYS A 397 16.67 0.18 13.00
C CYS A 397 15.43 0.03 13.91
N GLY A 398 15.30 -1.10 14.60
CA GLY A 398 14.16 -1.42 15.48
C GLY A 398 12.97 -2.01 14.71
N GLN A 399 11.74 -1.68 15.14
CA GLN A 399 10.50 -2.13 14.48
C GLN A 399 10.51 -1.74 13.00
N THR A 400 10.27 -2.64 12.04
CA THR A 400 10.34 -2.31 10.61
C THR A 400 9.37 -1.17 10.23
N PRO A 401 9.78 -0.18 9.42
CA PRO A 401 8.87 0.83 8.89
C PRO A 401 7.93 0.26 7.82
N GLN A 402 6.86 0.97 7.49
CA GLN A 402 6.11 0.64 6.28
C GLN A 402 7.04 0.82 5.06
N VAL A 403 7.01 -0.13 4.13
CA VAL A 403 7.93 -0.14 2.98
C VAL A 403 7.83 1.16 2.16
N LEU A 404 6.61 1.67 1.96
CA LEU A 404 6.38 2.91 1.22
C LEU A 404 7.03 4.13 1.89
N GLU A 405 6.94 4.20 3.23
CA GLU A 405 7.54 5.29 4.00
C GLU A 405 9.08 5.28 3.86
N LEU A 406 9.69 4.10 3.92
CA LEU A 406 11.14 3.94 3.73
C LEU A 406 11.60 4.34 2.31
N LEU A 407 10.88 3.89 1.27
CA LEU A 407 11.24 4.18 -0.11
C LEU A 407 10.96 5.64 -0.53
N SER A 408 10.12 6.34 0.24
CA SER A 408 9.83 7.77 0.07
C SER A 408 10.84 8.70 0.74
N LEU A 409 11.82 8.17 1.48
CA LEU A 409 12.81 8.99 2.19
C LEU A 409 13.55 9.93 1.23
N LYS A 410 13.76 11.16 1.68
CA LYS A 410 14.52 12.17 0.96
C LYS A 410 15.79 12.50 1.71
N TYR A 411 16.91 12.66 1.00
CA TYR A 411 18.19 13.02 1.60
C TYR A 411 18.46 14.54 1.59
N GLU A 412 17.52 15.33 1.07
CA GLU A 412 17.63 16.79 0.95
C GLU A 412 16.23 17.43 1.00
N ASN A 413 16.15 18.63 1.58
CA ASN A 413 14.96 19.47 1.56
C ASN A 413 14.61 19.88 0.12
N GLY A 414 13.33 19.77 -0.22
CA GLY A 414 12.74 20.37 -1.42
C GLY A 414 11.79 21.52 -1.06
N PRO A 415 11.15 22.15 -2.06
CA PRO A 415 10.28 23.29 -1.84
C PRO A 415 9.15 23.03 -0.84
N ASN A 416 8.55 21.83 -0.92
CA ASN A 416 7.40 21.43 -0.10
C ASN A 416 7.65 20.14 0.70
N THR A 417 8.91 19.68 0.79
CA THR A 417 9.23 18.41 1.46
C THR A 417 10.55 18.50 2.20
N ILE A 418 10.64 17.85 3.35
CA ILE A 418 11.83 17.94 4.22
C ILE A 418 12.71 16.68 4.03
N CYS A 419 14.02 16.86 4.14
CA CYS A 419 15.03 15.82 4.33
C CYS A 419 14.61 14.93 5.49
N ARG A 420 14.83 13.63 5.36
CA ARG A 420 14.47 12.64 6.37
C ARG A 420 15.68 11.90 6.92
N ILE A 421 16.89 12.35 6.61
CA ILE A 421 18.14 11.77 7.08
C ILE A 421 18.91 12.86 7.81
N HIS A 422 19.27 12.58 9.06
CA HIS A 422 19.91 13.56 9.93
C HIS A 422 21.07 12.94 10.72
N VAL A 423 21.91 13.80 11.28
CA VAL A 423 22.88 13.42 12.31
C VAL A 423 22.44 14.00 13.65
N TRP A 424 22.23 13.15 14.64
CA TRP A 424 21.75 13.53 15.97
C TRP A 424 22.44 12.72 17.06
N GLY A 425 23.00 13.40 18.05
CA GLY A 425 23.60 12.75 19.24
C GLY A 425 24.70 11.73 18.93
N GLY A 426 25.46 11.92 17.85
CA GLY A 426 26.50 10.97 17.42
C GLY A 426 26.00 9.79 16.57
N TYR A 427 24.73 9.81 16.16
CA TYR A 427 24.13 8.80 15.29
C TYR A 427 23.63 9.41 14.00
N VAL A 428 23.71 8.64 12.91
CA VAL A 428 22.89 8.91 11.72
C VAL A 428 21.50 8.35 12.02
N VAL A 429 20.47 9.15 11.74
CA VAL A 429 19.08 8.79 11.96
C VAL A 429 18.27 9.04 10.70
N TYR A 430 17.14 8.34 10.57
CA TYR A 430 16.11 8.74 9.62
C TYR A 430 14.74 8.89 10.29
N VAL A 431 13.91 9.78 9.74
CA VAL A 431 12.65 10.20 10.36
C VAL A 431 11.47 9.91 9.45
N ILE A 432 10.58 9.03 9.91
CA ILE A 432 9.34 8.69 9.21
C ILE A 432 8.17 9.47 9.83
N ARG A 433 7.20 9.82 8.98
CA ARG A 433 5.95 10.46 9.39
C ARG A 433 4.79 9.50 9.11
N HIS A 434 4.16 9.01 10.17
CA HIS A 434 3.00 8.13 10.04
C HIS A 434 1.74 8.96 9.81
N HIS A 435 1.10 8.74 8.66
CA HIS A 435 -0.11 9.47 8.25
C HIS A 435 -1.42 8.80 8.69
N LYS A 436 -1.40 7.51 9.09
CA LYS A 436 -2.62 6.74 9.37
C LYS A 436 -3.47 7.33 10.50
N ALA A 437 -2.85 7.91 11.53
CA ALA A 437 -3.56 8.54 12.63
C ALA A 437 -3.95 10.01 12.35
N LYS A 438 -3.41 10.63 11.29
CA LYS A 438 -3.70 12.04 10.99
C LYS A 438 -5.15 12.27 10.61
N ARG A 439 -5.75 11.35 9.86
CA ARG A 439 -7.16 11.46 9.45
C ARG A 439 -8.12 11.44 10.65
N LEU A 440 -7.77 10.70 11.69
CA LEU A 440 -8.60 10.51 12.89
C LEU A 440 -8.29 11.54 13.99
N THR A 441 -7.02 11.86 14.21
CA THR A 441 -6.58 12.68 15.36
C THR A 441 -6.14 14.09 14.97
N ASN A 442 -6.08 14.39 13.67
CA ASN A 442 -5.43 15.58 13.10
C ASN A 442 -3.95 15.77 13.54
N ARG A 443 -3.34 14.75 14.17
CA ARG A 443 -1.95 14.74 14.63
C ARG A 443 -1.13 13.78 13.79
N GLU A 444 0.11 14.17 13.52
CA GLU A 444 1.07 13.33 12.81
C GLU A 444 2.14 12.85 13.77
N PHE A 445 2.45 11.57 13.68
CA PHE A 445 3.47 10.95 14.53
C PHE A 445 4.78 10.86 13.77
N TYR A 446 5.85 11.25 14.45
CA TYR A 446 7.21 11.18 13.93
C TYR A 446 7.94 10.03 14.61
N VAL A 447 8.48 9.11 13.82
CA VAL A 447 9.29 7.99 14.31
C VAL A 447 10.71 8.20 13.87
N VAL A 448 11.58 8.49 14.85
CA VAL A 448 13.02 8.65 14.67
C VAL A 448 13.68 7.28 14.80
N ARG A 449 14.51 6.92 13.83
CA ARG A 449 15.12 5.60 13.73
C ARG A 449 16.63 5.74 13.72
N PHE A 450 17.25 5.23 14.78
CA PHE A 450 18.70 5.28 14.98
C PHE A 450 19.37 4.13 14.21
N LEU A 451 20.36 4.47 13.38
CA LEU A 451 21.15 3.45 12.70
C LEU A 451 22.21 2.88 13.63
N LEU A 452 22.49 1.59 13.46
CA LEU A 452 23.73 1.00 13.96
C LEU A 452 24.94 1.77 13.40
N ILE A 453 25.98 1.96 14.22
CA ILE A 453 27.13 2.80 13.87
C ILE A 453 27.81 2.38 12.56
N ARG A 454 27.88 1.07 12.28
CA ARG A 454 28.39 0.50 11.02
C ARG A 454 27.58 0.99 9.83
N LEU A 455 26.25 0.85 9.88
CA LEU A 455 25.35 1.30 8.83
C LEU A 455 25.36 2.84 8.66
N GLY A 456 25.40 3.58 9.78
CA GLY A 456 25.49 5.04 9.76
C GLY A 456 26.73 5.54 9.02
N ARG A 457 27.90 4.91 9.25
CA ARG A 457 29.14 5.22 8.51
C ARG A 457 29.03 4.99 7.02
N ILE A 458 28.36 3.91 6.60
CA ILE A 458 28.16 3.60 5.18
C ILE A 458 27.21 4.61 4.55
N LEU A 459 26.08 4.91 5.20
CA LEU A 459 25.12 5.89 4.70
C LEU A 459 25.75 7.29 4.60
N TYR A 460 26.56 7.68 5.59
CA TYR A 460 27.34 8.92 5.56
C TYR A 460 28.29 8.97 4.35
N LYS A 461 29.14 7.95 4.16
CA LYS A 461 30.07 7.89 3.02
C LYS A 461 29.31 7.89 1.69
N TYR A 462 28.17 7.21 1.64
CA TYR A 462 27.30 7.20 0.48
C TYR A 462 26.79 8.60 0.13
N LEU A 463 26.22 9.34 1.10
CA LEU A 463 25.66 10.67 0.88
C LEU A 463 26.73 11.73 0.58
N VAL A 464 27.87 11.67 1.26
CA VAL A 464 28.94 12.68 1.15
C VAL A 464 29.78 12.49 -0.12
N TYR A 465 30.12 11.25 -0.46
CA TYR A 465 31.07 10.94 -1.54
C TYR A 465 30.42 10.21 -2.71
N ILE A 466 29.96 8.97 -2.48
CA ILE A 466 29.62 8.01 -3.55
C ILE A 466 28.47 8.53 -4.41
N ARG A 467 27.39 9.03 -3.78
CA ARG A 467 26.20 9.54 -4.46
C ARG A 467 26.53 10.74 -5.34
N LYS A 468 27.30 11.71 -4.83
CA LYS A 468 27.71 12.89 -5.60
C LYS A 468 28.55 12.51 -6.82
N VAL A 469 29.50 11.57 -6.67
CA VAL A 469 30.27 11.03 -7.79
C VAL A 469 29.38 10.30 -8.80
N ALA A 470 28.45 9.46 -8.32
CA ALA A 470 27.52 8.74 -9.18
C ALA A 470 26.62 9.70 -9.98
N ASP A 471 26.11 10.74 -9.35
CA ASP A 471 25.27 11.76 -9.98
C ASP A 471 26.04 12.56 -11.04
N LEU A 472 27.32 12.88 -10.78
CA LEU A 472 28.20 13.47 -11.79
C LEU A 472 28.37 12.53 -13.00
N LEU A 473 28.72 11.27 -12.77
CA LEU A 473 28.93 10.30 -13.84
C LEU A 473 27.66 10.03 -14.66
N ARG A 474 26.49 9.97 -14.03
CA ARG A 474 25.19 9.84 -14.70
C ARG A 474 24.92 11.04 -15.62
N ARG A 475 25.24 12.26 -15.16
CA ARG A 475 25.10 13.48 -15.98
C ARG A 475 26.05 13.45 -17.19
N GLU A 476 27.30 13.06 -16.98
CA GLU A 476 28.28 12.92 -18.06
C GLU A 476 27.83 11.90 -19.12
N GLN A 477 27.34 10.72 -18.71
CA GLN A 477 26.78 9.72 -19.64
C GLN A 477 25.59 10.24 -20.45
N THR A 478 24.76 11.09 -19.84
CA THR A 478 23.57 11.66 -20.51
C THR A 478 23.95 12.82 -21.43
N GLY A 479 24.97 13.61 -21.08
CA GLY A 479 25.52 14.67 -21.94
C GLY A 479 26.09 14.16 -23.27
N TYR A 480 26.55 12.90 -23.32
CA TYR A 480 26.93 12.22 -24.56
C TYR A 480 25.73 11.77 -25.43
N ASN A 481 24.54 11.63 -24.83
CA ASN A 481 23.31 11.18 -25.50
C ASN A 481 22.35 12.37 -25.65
N HIS A 482 22.49 13.15 -26.72
CA HIS A 482 21.57 14.24 -27.02
C HIS A 482 20.13 13.75 -27.22
N SER A 483 19.27 13.95 -26.21
CA SER A 483 17.92 14.53 -26.34
C SER A 483 17.22 14.63 -24.98
N GLY A 484 16.99 15.86 -24.52
CA GLY A 484 15.75 16.29 -23.87
C GLY A 484 15.31 15.72 -22.50
N GLN A 485 15.96 14.74 -21.90
CA GLN A 485 15.60 14.33 -20.53
C GLN A 485 16.33 15.22 -19.52
N GLN A 486 15.66 16.30 -19.12
CA GLN A 486 15.96 17.00 -17.88
C GLN A 486 15.88 15.97 -16.74
N LEU A 487 17.02 15.41 -16.35
CA LEU A 487 17.13 14.50 -15.22
C LEU A 487 16.66 15.31 -14.01
N SER A 488 15.36 15.17 -13.67
CA SER A 488 14.80 15.80 -12.50
C SER A 488 15.67 15.36 -11.34
N GLN A 489 16.44 16.30 -10.77
CA GLN A 489 17.23 16.06 -9.57
C GLN A 489 16.26 15.61 -8.49
N THR A 490 16.13 14.29 -8.36
CA THR A 490 15.21 13.72 -7.41
C THR A 490 15.93 13.61 -6.08
N ARG A 491 15.27 14.13 -5.05
CA ARG A 491 15.78 14.15 -3.68
C ARG A 491 15.52 12.84 -2.96
N LEU A 492 14.85 11.90 -3.62
CA LEU A 492 14.56 10.57 -3.09
C LEU A 492 15.87 9.80 -2.87
N LEU A 493 15.99 9.13 -1.73
CA LEU A 493 17.15 8.29 -1.43
C LEU A 493 17.19 7.10 -2.38
N PHE A 494 16.04 6.43 -2.59
CA PHE A 494 15.89 5.25 -3.44
C PHE A 494 14.98 5.55 -4.62
N HIS A 495 15.53 5.61 -5.83
CA HIS A 495 14.75 5.95 -7.01
C HIS A 495 15.26 5.33 -8.30
N SER A 496 14.40 5.32 -9.31
CA SER A 496 14.76 5.02 -10.70
C SER A 496 14.08 6.08 -11.57
N ASN A 497 14.89 6.84 -12.32
CA ASN A 497 14.40 7.89 -13.23
C ASN A 497 13.42 8.88 -12.56
N GLY A 498 13.76 9.36 -11.35
CA GLY A 498 12.94 10.34 -10.63
C GLY A 498 11.84 9.75 -9.74
N LYS A 499 11.43 8.50 -9.97
CA LYS A 499 10.36 7.84 -9.20
C LYS A 499 10.92 6.96 -8.09
N ALA A 500 10.24 6.93 -6.94
CA ALA A 500 10.60 6.02 -5.85
C ALA A 500 10.59 4.56 -6.33
N TRP A 501 11.43 3.72 -5.73
CA TRP A 501 11.36 2.29 -6.02
C TRP A 501 9.98 1.72 -5.64
N PRO A 502 9.45 0.75 -6.42
CA PRO A 502 8.24 0.06 -6.05
C PRO A 502 8.50 -0.84 -4.82
N THR A 503 7.46 -1.09 -4.02
CA THR A 503 7.54 -1.95 -2.82
C THR A 503 8.04 -3.36 -3.16
N SER A 504 7.64 -3.90 -4.31
CA SER A 504 8.08 -5.20 -4.83
C SER A 504 9.60 -5.33 -4.90
N ARG A 505 10.31 -4.23 -5.20
CA ARG A 505 11.78 -4.26 -5.28
C ARG A 505 12.42 -4.53 -3.91
N LEU A 506 11.89 -3.95 -2.83
CA LEU A 506 12.40 -4.25 -1.49
C LEU A 506 12.07 -5.69 -1.08
N THR A 507 10.88 -6.18 -1.44
CA THR A 507 10.50 -7.58 -1.25
C THR A 507 11.48 -8.52 -1.95
N ASP A 508 11.87 -8.24 -3.19
CA ASP A 508 12.86 -9.04 -3.93
C ASP A 508 14.24 -9.02 -3.25
N ILE A 509 14.67 -7.85 -2.78
CA ILE A 509 15.94 -7.68 -2.04
C ILE A 509 15.94 -8.53 -0.76
N LEU A 510 14.87 -8.47 0.03
CA LEU A 510 14.72 -9.21 1.28
C LEU A 510 14.60 -10.72 1.02
N THR A 511 13.85 -11.12 0.00
CA THR A 511 13.69 -12.54 -0.40
C THR A 511 15.04 -13.13 -0.82
N LYS A 512 15.80 -12.39 -1.63
CA LYS A 512 17.14 -12.84 -2.03
C LYS A 512 18.08 -12.95 -0.83
N ALA A 513 18.09 -11.96 0.05
CA ALA A 513 18.96 -11.96 1.23
C ALA A 513 18.62 -13.10 2.20
N THR A 514 17.33 -13.38 2.41
CA THR A 514 16.87 -14.48 3.28
C THR A 514 17.18 -15.87 2.71
N LEU A 515 17.35 -16.01 1.40
CA LEU A 515 17.84 -17.26 0.78
C LEU A 515 19.36 -17.45 0.89
N GLU A 516 20.12 -16.35 1.05
CA GLU A 516 21.59 -16.39 1.17
C GLU A 516 22.08 -16.58 2.62
N VAL A 517 21.22 -16.38 3.62
CA VAL A 517 21.53 -16.33 5.06
C VAL A 517 21.01 -17.55 5.81
#